data_AF-A0A1I2FBW7-F1
#
_entry.id   AF-A0A1I2FBW7-F1
#
_cell.length_a   1.000
_cell.length_b   1.000
_cell.length_c   1.000
_cell.angle_alpha   90.00
_cell.angle_beta   90.00
_cell.angle_gamma   90.00
#
_symmetry.space_group_name_H-M   'P 1'
#
loop_
_entity.id
_entity.type
_entity.pdbx_description
1 polymer ?
#
loop_
_entity_poly.entity_id
_entity_poly.type
_entity_poly.pdbx_seq_one_letter_code
_entity_poly.pdbx_strand_id
1 'polypeptide(L)'
;MEKFRNTFNLVSNVAFVTCLVGYLLSANQIKGFGTLLIVGWLSFAVVALIEAFLYQGKAKLLYMIMLVGTAVASVGILFKLMNYPNSQEMLLYGGGSALVGFLLVLFSTQRFDSLMSKSLIAGLIAMYLIKGMFTF
;
A
#
# COMPACT_ATOMS: atom_id res chain seq x y z
N MET A 1 23.46 -1.86 9.25
CA MET A 1 22.37 -1.37 8.36
C MET A 1 21.84 -2.46 7.43
N GLU A 2 22.69 -3.32 6.86
CA GLU A 2 22.27 -4.37 5.91
C GLU A 2 21.19 -5.33 6.44
N LYS A 3 21.35 -5.84 7.68
CA LYS A 3 20.34 -6.72 8.30
C LYS A 3 18.97 -6.05 8.43
N PHE A 4 18.93 -4.78 8.79
CA PHE A 4 17.69 -4.00 8.90
C PHE A 4 17.03 -3.79 7.53
N ARG A 5 17.83 -3.48 6.50
CA ARG A 5 17.35 -3.35 5.12
C ARG A 5 16.69 -4.65 4.68
N ASN A 6 17.38 -5.79 4.81
CA ASN A 6 16.86 -7.11 4.43
C ASN A 6 15.55 -7.48 5.14
N THR A 7 15.41 -7.16 6.43
CA THR A 7 14.16 -7.38 7.16
C THR A 7 13.01 -6.56 6.57
N PHE A 8 13.24 -5.30 6.21
CA PHE A 8 12.20 -4.47 5.58
C PHE A 8 11.84 -4.90 4.15
N ASN A 9 12.81 -5.38 3.37
CA ASN A 9 12.51 -6.04 2.08
C ASN A 9 11.54 -7.19 2.30
N LEU A 10 11.83 -8.03 3.30
CA LEU A 10 11.03 -9.21 3.60
C LEU A 10 9.62 -8.81 4.06
N VAL A 11 9.49 -7.84 4.97
CA VAL A 11 8.19 -7.32 5.41
C VAL A 11 7.40 -6.75 4.23
N SER A 12 8.05 -5.99 3.34
CA SER A 12 7.38 -5.39 2.18
C SER A 12 6.92 -6.44 1.17
N ASN A 13 7.73 -7.47 0.94
CA ASN A 13 7.38 -8.59 0.07
C ASN A 13 6.26 -9.45 0.67
N VAL A 14 6.29 -9.72 1.97
CA VAL A 14 5.22 -10.43 2.68
C VAL A 14 3.93 -9.63 2.65
N ALA A 15 3.99 -8.32 2.89
CA ALA A 15 2.84 -7.41 2.77
C ALA A 15 2.25 -7.45 1.36
N PHE A 16 3.11 -7.43 0.34
CA PHE A 16 2.70 -7.59 -1.05
C PHE A 16 2.01 -8.92 -1.33
N VAL A 17 2.62 -10.04 -0.94
CA VAL A 17 2.03 -11.37 -1.13
C VAL A 17 0.70 -11.48 -0.37
N THR A 18 0.62 -10.90 0.83
CA THR A 18 -0.62 -10.88 1.63
C THR A 18 -1.72 -10.07 0.94
N CYS A 19 -1.38 -8.90 0.38
CA CYS A 19 -2.30 -8.11 -0.45
C CYS A 19 -2.72 -8.87 -1.71
N LEU A 20 -1.78 -9.56 -2.39
CA LEU A 20 -2.04 -10.32 -3.60
C LEU A 20 -2.97 -11.53 -3.31
N VAL A 21 -2.70 -12.29 -2.25
CA VAL A 21 -3.51 -13.43 -1.82
C VAL A 21 -4.88 -12.96 -1.33
N GLY A 22 -4.93 -11.95 -0.45
CA GLY A 22 -6.18 -11.33 -0.01
C GLY A 22 -7.00 -10.84 -1.21
N TYR A 23 -6.33 -10.31 -2.23
CA TYR A 23 -6.97 -9.91 -3.46
C TYR A 23 -7.52 -11.10 -4.28
N LEU A 24 -6.72 -12.14 -4.53
CA LEU A 24 -7.17 -13.35 -5.24
C LEU A 24 -8.34 -14.04 -4.54
N LEU A 25 -8.34 -14.06 -3.20
CA LEU A 25 -9.45 -14.61 -2.41
C LEU A 25 -10.70 -13.74 -2.52
N SER A 26 -10.55 -12.40 -2.56
CA SER A 26 -11.65 -11.48 -2.83
C SER A 26 -12.30 -11.73 -4.19
N ALA A 27 -11.48 -11.95 -5.23
CA ALA A 27 -11.95 -12.24 -6.58
C ALA A 27 -12.79 -13.53 -6.66
N ASN A 28 -12.44 -14.53 -5.83
CA ASN A 28 -13.14 -15.81 -5.76
C ASN A 28 -14.24 -15.85 -4.68
N GLN A 29 -14.63 -14.71 -4.10
CA GLN A 29 -15.66 -14.59 -3.05
C GLN A 29 -15.39 -15.45 -1.80
N ILE A 30 -14.13 -15.78 -1.50
CA ILE A 30 -13.76 -16.61 -0.35
C ILE A 30 -13.72 -15.74 0.91
N LYS A 31 -14.48 -16.12 1.94
CA LYS A 31 -14.58 -15.38 3.22
C LYS A 31 -13.20 -15.17 3.88
N GLY A 32 -13.02 -14.03 4.54
CA GLY A 32 -11.78 -13.70 5.30
C GLY A 32 -10.73 -12.88 4.52
N PHE A 33 -10.98 -12.58 3.25
CA PHE A 33 -10.06 -11.80 2.41
C PHE A 33 -9.82 -10.36 2.90
N GLY A 34 -10.83 -9.73 3.49
CA GLY A 34 -10.78 -8.34 3.96
C GLY A 34 -9.70 -8.10 5.02
N THR A 35 -9.53 -9.05 5.94
CA THR A 35 -8.51 -8.97 7.00
C THR A 35 -7.11 -9.06 6.42
N LEU A 36 -6.87 -9.92 5.43
CA LEU A 36 -5.57 -10.04 4.75
C LEU A 36 -5.22 -8.74 4.01
N LEU A 37 -6.19 -8.13 3.34
CA LEU A 37 -6.00 -6.85 2.67
C LEU A 37 -5.66 -5.73 3.66
N ILE A 38 -6.37 -5.63 4.78
CA ILE A 38 -6.06 -4.66 5.84
C ILE A 38 -4.64 -4.86 6.37
N VAL A 39 -4.26 -6.10 6.69
CA VAL A 39 -2.92 -6.43 7.21
C VAL A 39 -1.82 -6.06 6.21
N GLY A 40 -2.02 -6.35 4.92
CA GLY A 40 -1.06 -6.01 3.88
C GLY A 40 -0.89 -4.49 3.71
N TRP A 41 -1.98 -3.73 3.69
CA TRP A 41 -1.92 -2.26 3.59
C TRP A 41 -1.36 -1.58 4.84
N LEU A 42 -1.69 -2.08 6.03
CA LEU A 42 -1.08 -1.61 7.29
C LEU A 42 0.42 -1.89 7.33
N SER A 43 0.84 -3.05 6.84
CA SER A 43 2.26 -3.39 6.76
C SER A 43 3.02 -2.40 5.85
N PHE A 44 2.40 -1.96 4.74
CA PHE A 44 2.97 -0.89 3.92
C PHE A 44 3.06 0.45 4.65
N ALA A 45 2.05 0.82 5.45
CA ALA A 45 2.11 2.03 6.27
C ALA A 45 3.25 1.99 7.30
N VAL A 46 3.52 0.83 7.90
CA VAL A 46 4.65 0.66 8.83
C VAL A 46 5.98 0.81 8.10
N VAL A 47 6.15 0.21 6.92
CA VAL A 47 7.37 0.38 6.11
C VAL A 47 7.54 1.86 5.71
N ALA A 48 6.45 2.54 5.35
CA ALA A 48 6.45 3.98 5.06
C ALA A 48 6.98 4.83 6.21
N LEU A 49 6.48 4.55 7.42
CA LEU A 49 6.85 5.26 8.62
C LEU A 49 8.35 5.14 8.86
N ILE A 50 8.86 3.92 8.74
CA ILE A 50 10.27 3.61 8.98
C ILE A 50 11.14 4.26 7.91
N GLU A 51 10.80 4.16 6.62
CA GLU A 51 11.55 4.86 5.57
C GLU A 51 11.48 6.39 5.78
N ALA A 52 10.35 6.95 6.22
CA ALA A 52 10.25 8.37 6.56
C ALA A 52 11.19 8.80 7.70
N PHE A 53 11.50 7.92 8.65
CA PHE A 53 12.48 8.20 9.71
C PHE A 53 13.93 8.04 9.24
N LEU A 54 14.19 7.15 8.27
CA LEU A 54 15.53 6.88 7.75
C LEU A 54 15.99 7.94 6.74
N TYR A 55 15.07 8.52 5.97
CA TYR A 55 15.38 9.54 4.97
C TYR A 55 15.26 10.97 5.55
N GLN A 56 16.13 11.88 5.11
CA GLN A 56 16.10 13.30 5.47
C GLN A 56 15.70 14.17 4.25
N GLY A 57 15.23 15.39 4.52
CA GLY A 57 14.89 16.36 3.48
C GLY A 57 13.60 16.04 2.71
N LYS A 58 13.56 16.35 1.40
CA LYS A 58 12.35 16.22 0.57
C LYS A 58 11.80 14.79 0.50
N ALA A 59 12.68 13.78 0.54
CA ALA A 59 12.28 12.38 0.52
C ALA A 59 11.42 11.98 1.73
N LYS A 60 11.70 12.54 2.92
CA LYS A 60 10.91 12.31 4.13
C LYS A 60 9.45 12.70 3.97
N LEU A 61 9.20 13.86 3.35
CA LEU A 61 7.85 14.37 3.13
C LEU A 61 7.07 13.45 2.18
N LEU A 62 7.74 12.90 1.18
CA LEU A 62 7.12 11.98 0.22
C LEU A 62 6.76 10.64 0.87
N TYR A 63 7.62 10.08 1.73
CA TYR A 63 7.28 8.88 2.51
C TYR A 63 6.13 9.13 3.49
N MET A 64 6.04 10.32 4.07
CA MET A 64 4.89 10.72 4.91
C MET A 64 3.59 10.77 4.10
N ILE A 65 3.61 11.28 2.87
CA ILE A 65 2.43 11.27 1.98
C ILE A 65 2.04 9.82 1.67
N MET A 66 3.00 8.95 1.40
CA MET A 66 2.74 7.52 1.14
C MET A 66 2.18 6.81 2.39
N LEU A 67 2.67 7.14 3.58
CA LEU A 67 2.12 6.66 4.85
C LEU A 67 0.64 7.05 5.00
N VAL A 68 0.32 8.32 4.77
CA VAL A 68 -1.07 8.79 4.86
C VAL A 68 -1.94 8.09 3.82
N GLY A 69 -1.49 7.95 2.57
CA GLY A 69 -2.24 7.26 1.53
C GLY A 69 -2.50 5.79 1.86
N THR A 70 -1.49 5.06 2.31
CA THR A 70 -1.63 3.64 2.70
C THR A 70 -2.50 3.45 3.95
N ALA A 71 -2.44 4.37 4.92
CA ALA A 71 -3.34 4.38 6.07
C ALA A 71 -4.80 4.65 5.67
N VAL A 72 -5.04 5.66 4.83
CA VAL A 72 -6.38 5.98 4.30
C VAL A 72 -6.95 4.83 3.48
N ALA A 73 -6.12 4.17 2.66
CA ALA A 73 -6.53 2.97 1.93
C ALA A 73 -6.93 1.84 2.90
N SER A 74 -6.15 1.59 3.96
CA SER A 74 -6.47 0.58 4.99
C SER A 74 -7.83 0.85 5.65
N VAL A 75 -8.10 2.12 6.00
CA VAL A 75 -9.39 2.54 6.56
C VAL A 75 -10.52 2.40 5.53
N GLY A 76 -10.26 2.73 4.26
CA GLY A 76 -11.21 2.53 3.17
C GLY A 76 -11.62 1.05 2.98
N ILE A 77 -10.67 0.12 3.15
CA ILE A 77 -10.96 -1.33 3.10
C ILE A 77 -11.85 -1.71 4.28
N LEU A 78 -11.52 -1.25 5.49
CA LEU A 78 -12.33 -1.49 6.69
C LEU A 78 -13.76 -0.95 6.51
N PHE A 79 -13.90 0.27 6.02
CA PHE A 79 -15.20 0.90 5.76
C PHE A 79 -16.00 0.16 4.69
N LYS A 80 -15.32 -0.38 3.67
CA LYS A 80 -15.97 -1.24 2.68
C LYS A 80 -16.50 -2.54 3.31
N LEU A 81 -15.74 -3.16 4.22
CA LEU A 81 -16.19 -4.36 4.95
C LEU A 81 -17.38 -4.07 5.87
N MET A 82 -17.46 -2.85 6.41
CA MET A 82 -18.57 -2.40 7.25
C MET A 82 -19.76 -1.85 6.45
N ASN A 83 -19.73 -1.89 5.11
CA ASN A 83 -20.73 -1.29 4.23
C ASN A 83 -20.97 0.21 4.51
N TYR A 84 -19.93 0.93 4.90
CA TYR A 84 -20.01 2.37 5.16
C TYR A 84 -20.05 3.16 3.83
N PRO A 85 -20.89 4.22 3.73
CA PRO A 85 -20.94 5.07 2.54
C PRO A 85 -19.58 5.71 2.24
N ASN A 86 -19.30 5.97 0.96
CA ASN A 86 -18.05 6.59 0.46
C ASN A 86 -16.77 5.75 0.64
N SER A 87 -16.87 4.49 1.06
CA SER A 87 -15.72 3.59 1.19
C SER A 87 -14.92 3.41 -0.10
N GLN A 88 -15.58 3.40 -1.26
CA GLN A 88 -14.91 3.35 -2.57
C GLN A 88 -14.09 4.61 -2.87
N GLU A 89 -14.59 5.79 -2.52
CA GLU A 89 -13.87 7.05 -2.71
C GLU A 89 -12.63 7.11 -1.82
N MET A 90 -12.73 6.67 -0.57
CA MET A 90 -11.59 6.59 0.35
C MET A 90 -10.50 5.64 -0.16
N LEU A 91 -10.88 4.50 -0.76
CA LEU A 91 -9.93 3.59 -1.40
C LEU A 91 -9.23 4.23 -2.60
N LEU A 92 -9.97 4.98 -3.43
CA LEU A 92 -9.43 5.68 -4.59
C LEU A 92 -8.49 6.82 -4.19
N TYR A 93 -8.89 7.66 -3.22
CA TYR A 93 -8.06 8.76 -2.76
C TYR A 93 -6.86 8.27 -1.93
N GLY A 94 -7.04 7.26 -1.09
CA GLY A 94 -5.97 6.63 -0.30
C GLY A 94 -4.95 5.92 -1.19
N GLY A 95 -5.42 5.02 -2.07
CA GLY A 95 -4.55 4.35 -3.04
C GLY A 95 -3.90 5.33 -4.02
N GLY A 96 -4.66 6.30 -4.52
CA GLY A 96 -4.17 7.34 -5.43
C GLY A 96 -3.10 8.23 -4.82
N SER A 97 -3.29 8.69 -3.58
CA SER A 97 -2.26 9.49 -2.88
C SER A 97 -1.00 8.67 -2.57
N ALA A 98 -1.14 7.38 -2.26
CA ALA A 98 0.02 6.49 -2.11
C ALA A 98 0.76 6.29 -3.44
N LEU A 99 0.05 6.19 -4.56
CA LEU A 99 0.62 6.13 -5.92
C LEU A 99 1.35 7.43 -6.29
N VAL A 100 0.73 8.58 -6.03
CA VAL A 100 1.33 9.89 -6.32
C VAL A 100 2.58 10.10 -5.48
N GLY A 101 2.53 9.79 -4.18
CA GLY A 101 3.71 9.84 -3.30
C GLY A 101 4.83 8.94 -3.82
N PHE A 102 4.49 7.72 -4.24
CA PHE A 102 5.43 6.80 -4.87
C PHE A 102 6.07 7.36 -6.15
N LEU A 103 5.28 7.86 -7.09
CA LEU A 103 5.78 8.44 -8.35
C LEU A 103 6.73 9.61 -8.08
N LEU A 104 6.37 10.47 -7.13
CA LEU A 104 7.21 11.59 -6.72
C LEU A 104 8.54 11.13 -6.09
N VAL A 105 8.55 10.05 -5.29
CA VAL A 105 9.79 9.46 -4.76
C VAL A 105 10.66 8.95 -5.91
N LEU A 106 10.07 8.26 -6.88
CA LEU A 106 10.76 7.69 -8.02
C LEU A 106 11.42 8.77 -8.89
N PHE A 107 10.69 9.85 -9.22
CA PHE A 107 11.24 10.97 -9.97
C PHE A 107 12.25 11.79 -9.16
N SER A 108 12.03 11.97 -7.85
CA SER A 108 12.90 12.79 -7.00
C SER A 108 14.21 12.10 -6.64
N THR A 109 14.22 10.79 -6.50
CA THR A 109 15.43 10.04 -6.08
C THR A 109 16.12 9.35 -7.24
N GLN A 110 15.47 9.23 -8.40
CA GLN A 110 15.91 8.44 -9.56
C GLN A 110 16.35 7.01 -9.21
N ARG A 111 15.96 6.52 -8.03
CA ARG A 111 16.33 5.22 -7.50
C ARG A 111 15.04 4.49 -7.20
N PHE A 112 14.79 3.44 -7.97
CA PHE A 112 13.76 2.43 -7.67
C PHE A 112 14.06 1.61 -6.41
N ASP A 113 15.18 1.87 -5.76
CA ASP A 113 15.76 1.00 -4.74
C ASP A 113 15.19 1.17 -3.33
N SER A 114 14.16 2.02 -3.19
CA SER A 114 13.26 2.00 -2.04
C SER A 114 12.44 0.71 -2.05
N LEU A 115 12.37 0.09 -0.88
CA LEU A 115 11.76 -1.22 -0.69
C LEU A 115 10.24 -1.11 -0.68
N MET A 116 9.78 0.01 -0.17
CA MET A 116 8.40 0.43 -0.25
C MET A 116 7.98 0.67 -1.70
N SER A 117 8.79 1.38 -2.49
CA SER A 117 8.52 1.73 -3.88
C SER A 117 8.12 0.54 -4.76
N LYS A 118 8.93 -0.53 -4.79
CA LYS A 118 8.65 -1.73 -5.60
C LYS A 118 7.38 -2.46 -5.16
N SER A 119 7.14 -2.50 -3.86
CA SER A 119 6.03 -3.22 -3.24
C SER A 119 4.70 -2.48 -3.38
N LEU A 120 4.73 -1.15 -3.34
CA LEU A 120 3.57 -0.29 -3.54
C LEU A 120 3.14 -0.23 -5.00
N ILE A 121 4.08 -0.21 -5.96
CA ILE A 121 3.77 -0.40 -7.39
C ILE A 121 3.00 -1.70 -7.59
N ALA A 122 3.49 -2.80 -7.02
CA ALA A 122 2.88 -4.09 -7.23
C ALA A 122 1.49 -4.19 -6.55
N GLY A 123 1.31 -3.58 -5.36
CA GLY A 123 0.00 -3.44 -4.71
C GLY A 123 -0.98 -2.52 -5.45
N LEU A 124 -0.48 -1.48 -6.12
CA LEU A 124 -1.27 -0.57 -6.95
C LEU A 124 -1.60 -1.17 -8.32
N ILE A 125 -0.66 -1.85 -8.97
CA ILE A 125 -0.92 -2.63 -10.19
C ILE A 125 -1.97 -3.70 -9.90
N ALA A 126 -1.88 -4.37 -8.75
CA ALA A 126 -2.96 -5.20 -8.27
C ALA A 126 -4.25 -4.37 -8.23
N MET A 127 -4.38 -3.33 -7.39
CA MET A 127 -5.60 -2.49 -7.32
C MET A 127 -6.16 -2.01 -8.68
N TYR A 128 -5.31 -1.60 -9.63
CA TYR A 128 -5.71 -1.00 -10.91
C TYR A 128 -6.05 -2.02 -12.01
N LEU A 129 -5.40 -3.18 -12.07
CA LEU A 129 -5.81 -4.29 -12.97
C LEU A 129 -7.24 -4.78 -12.70
N ILE A 130 -7.79 -4.38 -11.55
CA ILE A 130 -9.08 -4.80 -11.00
C ILE A 130 -10.09 -3.66 -11.08
N LYS A 131 -9.78 -2.50 -11.66
CA LYS A 131 -10.81 -1.48 -11.88
C LYS A 131 -11.99 -2.00 -12.75
N GLY A 132 -11.82 -3.15 -13.42
CA GLY A 132 -12.90 -3.94 -14.05
C GLY A 132 -13.62 -4.97 -13.15
N MET A 133 -13.24 -5.13 -11.89
CA MET A 133 -13.77 -6.12 -10.92
C MET A 133 -14.22 -5.48 -9.58
N PHE A 134 -14.15 -4.15 -9.44
CA PHE A 134 -14.73 -3.41 -8.31
C PHE A 134 -16.24 -3.12 -8.47
N THR A 135 -16.90 -3.75 -9.45
CA THR A 135 -18.36 -3.89 -9.48
C THR A 135 -18.77 -5.12 -8.68
N PHE A 136 -19.14 -4.90 -7.43
CA PHE A 136 -20.06 -5.76 -6.68
C PHE A 136 -21.20 -4.86 -6.19
#